data_AF-A0A6L6Y1D4-F1
#
_entry.id   AF-A0A6L6Y1D4-F1
#
_cell.length_a   1.000
_cell.length_b   1.000
_cell.length_c   1.000
_cell.angle_alpha   90.00
_cell.angle_beta   90.00
_cell.angle_gamma   90.00
#
_symmetry.space_group_name_H-M   'P 1'
#
loop_
_entity.id
_entity.type
_entity.pdbx_description
1 polymer ?
#
loop_
_entity_poly.entity_id
_entity_poly.type
_entity_poly.pdbx_seq_one_letter_code
_entity_poly.pdbx_strand_id
1 'polypeptide(L)'
;MNKENINKHGLKRYIEADIRRKIRHDAGYGCVICGNIFVDYEHIEPEFKDAKKHDPEKMTLLCKGCHDDVTDTRISKKRVWLAKENPFSKRNKLVKGLLYPENEGFKIQIGSIISIGAPIFIKVYGKPLFWFSEPDEKEGPIGFNAIFKSTDGILAFIEKNIFHGVTSNYDLDTHGATIEIRLDKGKIVLIMIAKGDEPLKIERFSMDYLGANISFNGEGIHINGVNNISTEQSTYLMNKNSDSCLFSIFGPPWEKVKDDIGYANKVCIAVRATLGNALISPKGDIVGWICGDWVISPKYTKIAIITPGPNGIMCLCNIVGEFISLLRETKSGFISVYPDDKYESGEPIWVSNQNMKAKNVFLHKEYDLSHRLVFD
;
A
#
# COMPACT_ATOMS: atom_id res chain seq x y z
N MET A 1 -16.24 34.49 -14.91
CA MET A 1 -17.08 34.47 -16.14
C MET A 1 -16.77 33.20 -16.92
N ASN A 2 -17.66 32.20 -16.84
CA ASN A 2 -17.52 30.94 -17.58
C ASN A 2 -17.78 31.20 -19.07
N LYS A 3 -16.73 31.31 -19.88
CA LYS A 3 -16.86 31.09 -21.33
C LYS A 3 -17.27 29.63 -21.50
N GLU A 4 -18.41 29.41 -22.14
CA GLU A 4 -18.95 28.07 -22.38
C GLU A 4 -17.88 27.18 -23.04
N ASN A 5 -17.60 26.04 -22.39
CA ASN A 5 -16.62 25.03 -22.79
C ASN A 5 -17.13 24.20 -23.99
N ILE A 6 -17.54 24.88 -25.06
CA ILE A 6 -18.15 24.30 -26.27
C ILE A 6 -17.27 24.64 -27.46
N ASN A 7 -16.98 23.66 -28.31
CA ASN A 7 -16.21 23.89 -29.53
C ASN A 7 -17.08 24.44 -30.68
N LYS A 8 -16.47 24.69 -31.85
CA LYS A 8 -17.18 25.22 -33.03
C LYS A 8 -18.26 24.30 -33.60
N HIS A 9 -18.35 23.06 -33.12
CA HIS A 9 -19.33 22.04 -33.53
C HIS A 9 -20.40 21.77 -32.46
N GLY A 10 -20.43 22.54 -31.37
CA GLY A 10 -21.39 22.33 -30.29
C GLY A 10 -21.01 21.22 -29.30
N LEU A 11 -19.82 20.62 -29.43
CA LEU A 11 -19.35 19.58 -28.50
C LEU A 11 -18.86 20.22 -27.21
N LYS A 12 -19.45 19.79 -26.08
CA LYS A 12 -19.03 20.20 -24.73
C LYS A 12 -17.74 19.48 -24.32
N ARG A 13 -16.97 20.03 -23.38
CA ARG A 13 -15.83 19.29 -22.78
C ARG A 13 -16.23 18.11 -21.91
N TYR A 14 -17.50 18.04 -21.48
CA TYR A 14 -18.00 16.91 -20.69
C TYR A 14 -18.01 15.64 -21.53
N ILE A 15 -17.33 14.61 -21.04
CA ILE A 15 -17.27 13.28 -21.66
C ILE A 15 -18.15 12.33 -20.85
N GLU A 16 -19.01 11.58 -21.53
CA GLU A 16 -19.87 10.58 -20.89
C GLU A 16 -19.06 9.55 -20.09
N ALA A 17 -19.65 9.04 -19.01
CA ALA A 17 -18.93 8.24 -18.01
C ALA A 17 -18.38 6.92 -18.57
N ASP A 18 -19.13 6.27 -19.46
CA ASP A 18 -18.72 5.04 -20.15
C ASP A 18 -17.54 5.28 -21.12
N ILE A 19 -17.57 6.38 -21.87
CA ILE A 19 -16.47 6.80 -22.76
C ILE A 19 -15.21 7.09 -21.93
N ARG A 20 -15.34 7.84 -20.82
CA ARG A 20 -14.22 8.13 -19.90
C ARG A 20 -13.60 6.86 -19.35
N ARG A 21 -14.43 5.95 -18.83
CA ARG A 21 -13.97 4.66 -18.30
C ARG A 21 -13.22 3.85 -19.35
N LYS A 22 -13.73 3.80 -20.59
CA LYS A 22 -13.04 3.14 -21.70
C LYS A 22 -11.69 3.78 -22.00
N ILE A 23 -11.60 5.11 -22.11
CA ILE A 23 -10.33 5.81 -22.35
C ILE A 23 -9.32 5.51 -21.24
N ARG A 24 -9.74 5.56 -19.97
CA ARG A 24 -8.87 5.23 -18.82
C ARG A 24 -8.36 3.81 -18.88
N HIS A 25 -9.25 2.85 -19.07
CA HIS A 25 -8.89 1.44 -19.21
C HIS A 25 -7.92 1.22 -20.38
N ASP A 26 -8.17 1.85 -21.53
CA ASP A 26 -7.33 1.70 -22.73
C ASP A 26 -5.93 2.28 -22.50
N ALA A 27 -5.82 3.41 -21.81
CA ALA A 27 -4.55 4.04 -21.43
C ALA A 27 -3.82 3.37 -20.25
N GLY A 28 -4.51 2.51 -19.49
CA GLY A 28 -3.97 1.94 -18.24
C GLY A 28 -3.96 2.93 -17.09
N TYR A 29 -4.98 3.80 -17.00
CA TYR A 29 -5.27 4.68 -15.86
C TYR A 29 -4.26 5.81 -15.57
N GLY A 30 -3.36 6.09 -16.50
CA GLY A 30 -2.39 7.18 -16.38
C GLY A 30 -1.92 7.65 -17.74
N CYS A 31 -1.03 8.63 -17.74
CA CYS A 31 -0.48 9.22 -18.95
C CYS A 31 0.15 8.13 -19.81
N VAL A 32 -0.29 7.98 -21.06
CA VAL A 32 0.22 6.91 -21.93
C VAL A 32 1.71 7.04 -22.24
N ILE A 33 2.30 8.22 -22.02
CA ILE A 33 3.71 8.52 -22.28
C ILE A 33 4.59 8.22 -21.05
N CYS A 34 4.20 8.67 -19.86
CA CYS A 34 5.06 8.65 -18.66
C CYS A 34 4.48 7.93 -17.44
N GLY A 35 3.22 7.49 -17.48
CA GLY A 35 2.58 6.77 -16.38
C GLY A 35 2.14 7.63 -15.19
N ASN A 36 2.22 8.96 -15.29
CA ASN A 36 1.69 9.83 -14.25
C ASN A 36 0.17 9.65 -14.14
N ILE A 37 -0.34 9.48 -12.92
CA ILE A 37 -1.75 9.24 -12.63
C ILE A 37 -2.63 10.49 -12.75
N PHE A 38 -2.07 11.68 -12.51
CA PHE A 38 -2.80 12.94 -12.60
C PHE A 38 -2.86 13.40 -14.05
N VAL A 39 -4.01 13.14 -14.69
CA VAL A 39 -4.18 13.23 -16.14
C VAL A 39 -5.43 14.00 -16.57
N ASP A 40 -5.34 14.50 -17.79
CA ASP A 40 -6.46 15.04 -18.56
C ASP A 40 -6.75 14.14 -19.78
N TYR A 41 -7.99 14.24 -20.27
CA TYR A 41 -8.41 13.57 -21.51
C TYR A 41 -7.93 14.38 -22.71
N GLU A 42 -7.17 13.72 -23.57
CA GLU A 42 -6.61 14.32 -24.78
C GLU A 42 -7.36 13.85 -26.04
N HIS A 43 -7.75 14.81 -26.88
CA HIS A 43 -8.23 14.54 -28.23
C HIS A 43 -7.03 14.47 -29.18
N ILE A 44 -6.69 13.25 -29.63
CA ILE A 44 -5.52 13.06 -30.49
C ILE A 44 -5.82 13.62 -31.88
N GLU A 45 -6.85 13.09 -32.54
CA GLU A 45 -7.24 13.52 -33.89
C GLU A 45 -8.71 13.18 -34.18
N PRO A 46 -9.56 14.15 -34.58
CA PRO A 46 -9.28 15.58 -34.60
C PRO A 46 -9.08 16.15 -33.18
N GLU A 47 -8.38 17.27 -33.07
CA GLU A 47 -8.28 18.02 -31.82
C GLU A 47 -9.68 18.45 -31.33
N PHE A 48 -9.80 18.76 -30.03
CA PHE A 48 -11.09 19.15 -29.44
C PHE A 48 -11.78 20.29 -30.21
N LYS A 49 -11.03 21.27 -30.73
CA LYS A 49 -11.60 22.39 -31.50
C LYS A 49 -12.31 21.95 -32.79
N ASP A 50 -11.96 20.79 -33.33
CA ASP A 50 -12.45 20.22 -34.60
C ASP A 50 -13.27 18.92 -34.39
N ALA A 51 -13.33 18.40 -33.17
CA ALA A 51 -14.04 17.17 -32.85
C ALA A 51 -15.56 17.35 -32.89
N LYS A 52 -16.27 16.37 -33.45
CA LYS A 52 -17.75 16.36 -33.45
C LYS A 52 -18.35 15.45 -32.37
N LYS A 53 -17.53 14.57 -31.78
CA LYS A 53 -17.90 13.61 -30.74
C LYS A 53 -16.68 13.26 -29.90
N HIS A 54 -16.90 12.73 -28.70
CA HIS A 54 -15.85 12.06 -27.93
C HIS A 54 -15.73 10.62 -28.41
N ASP A 55 -14.66 10.33 -29.17
CA ASP A 55 -14.40 8.99 -29.69
C ASP A 55 -13.27 8.35 -28.88
N PRO A 56 -13.53 7.32 -28.06
CA PRO A 56 -12.50 6.71 -27.21
C PRO A 56 -11.34 6.13 -28.00
N GLU A 57 -11.56 5.73 -29.25
CA GLU A 57 -10.51 5.22 -30.14
C GLU A 57 -9.57 6.33 -30.61
N LYS A 58 -10.00 7.59 -30.54
CA LYS A 58 -9.23 8.78 -30.97
C LYS A 58 -8.83 9.69 -29.81
N MET A 59 -9.00 9.21 -28.59
CA MET A 59 -8.68 9.93 -27.37
C MET A 59 -7.78 9.10 -26.46
N THR A 60 -7.04 9.76 -25.58
CA THR A 60 -6.17 9.09 -24.60
C THR A 60 -6.04 9.92 -23.32
N LEU A 61 -5.22 9.46 -22.38
CA LEU A 61 -4.84 10.20 -21.19
C LEU A 61 -3.43 10.77 -21.33
N LEU A 62 -3.27 12.06 -21.01
CA LEU A 62 -1.96 12.71 -20.85
C LEU A 62 -1.92 13.45 -19.53
N CYS A 63 -0.78 13.44 -18.85
CA CYS A 63 -0.57 14.36 -17.72
C CYS A 63 -0.33 15.77 -18.25
N LYS A 64 -0.50 16.76 -17.38
CA LYS A 64 -0.34 18.19 -17.73
C LYS A 64 0.97 18.47 -18.48
N GLY A 65 2.10 17.95 -18.00
CA GLY A 65 3.39 18.14 -18.67
C GLY A 65 3.43 17.59 -20.10
N CYS A 66 3.00 16.35 -20.31
CA CYS A 66 2.96 15.77 -21.66
C CYS A 66 1.89 16.42 -22.55
N HIS A 67 0.78 16.88 -21.98
CA HIS A 67 -0.27 17.59 -22.70
C HIS A 67 0.22 18.96 -23.19
N ASP A 68 0.94 19.69 -22.35
CA ASP A 68 1.59 20.96 -22.71
C ASP A 68 2.66 20.73 -23.78
N ASP A 69 3.46 19.66 -23.68
CA ASP A 69 4.43 19.29 -24.72
C ASP A 69 3.79 18.97 -26.08
N VAL A 70 2.59 18.39 -26.09
CA VAL A 70 1.82 18.18 -27.33
C VAL A 70 1.30 19.51 -27.87
N THR A 71 0.74 20.35 -27.00
CA THR A 71 0.20 21.67 -27.34
C THR A 71 1.28 22.58 -27.93
N ASP A 72 2.48 22.57 -27.33
CA ASP A 72 3.65 23.33 -27.75
C ASP A 72 4.44 22.64 -28.86
N THR A 73 3.92 21.54 -29.43
CA THR A 73 4.50 20.78 -30.55
C THR A 73 5.86 20.11 -30.29
N ARG A 74 6.32 20.06 -29.03
CA ARG A 74 7.50 19.27 -28.61
C ARG A 74 7.26 17.75 -28.75
N ILE A 75 6.01 17.32 -28.57
CA ILE A 75 5.55 15.95 -28.84
C ILE A 75 4.50 15.98 -29.96
N SER A 76 4.76 15.28 -31.07
CA SER A 76 3.79 15.20 -32.17
C SER A 76 2.62 14.26 -31.84
N LYS A 77 1.45 14.50 -32.44
CA LYS A 77 0.28 13.59 -32.35
C LYS A 77 0.61 12.16 -32.78
N LYS A 78 1.54 11.98 -33.75
CA LYS A 78 2.06 10.66 -34.13
C LYS A 78 2.72 9.93 -32.94
N ARG A 79 3.49 10.63 -32.09
CA ARG A 79 4.07 10.03 -30.88
C ARG A 79 3.00 9.68 -29.85
N VAL A 80 1.94 10.48 -29.74
CA VAL A 80 0.80 10.18 -28.87
C VAL A 80 0.07 8.91 -29.32
N TRP A 81 -0.14 8.72 -30.63
CA TRP A 81 -0.69 7.48 -31.19
C TRP A 81 0.16 6.26 -30.85
N LEU A 82 1.47 6.33 -31.09
CA LEU A 82 2.40 5.24 -30.72
C LEU A 82 2.35 4.92 -29.22
N ALA A 83 2.23 5.94 -28.37
CA ALA A 83 2.08 5.75 -26.93
C ALA A 83 0.72 5.13 -26.57
N LYS A 84 -0.38 5.51 -27.24
CA LYS A 84 -1.71 4.91 -27.03
C LYS A 84 -1.74 3.43 -27.42
N GLU A 85 -1.06 3.04 -28.50
CA GLU A 85 -0.96 1.64 -28.92
C GLU A 85 -0.22 0.76 -27.89
N ASN A 86 0.76 1.34 -27.18
CA ASN A 86 1.53 0.63 -26.18
C ASN A 86 1.77 1.49 -24.91
N PRO A 87 0.74 1.74 -24.10
CA PRO A 87 0.80 2.70 -23.00
C PRO A 87 1.88 2.37 -21.98
N PHE A 88 2.60 3.38 -21.53
CA PHE A 88 3.59 3.25 -20.46
C PHE A 88 3.00 2.54 -19.24
N SER A 89 1.82 2.96 -18.79
CA SER A 89 1.16 2.43 -17.60
C SER A 89 0.88 0.93 -17.70
N LYS A 90 0.41 0.46 -18.86
CA LYS A 90 0.12 -0.97 -19.11
C LYS A 90 1.39 -1.82 -19.17
N ARG A 91 2.43 -1.33 -19.85
CA ARG A 91 3.71 -2.04 -19.95
C ARG A 91 4.36 -2.26 -18.58
N ASN A 92 4.32 -1.23 -17.74
CA ASN A 92 4.91 -1.26 -16.40
C ASN A 92 3.97 -1.81 -15.34
N LYS A 93 2.72 -2.10 -15.70
CA LYS A 93 1.64 -2.56 -14.80
C LYS A 93 1.36 -1.62 -13.62
N LEU A 94 1.72 -0.34 -13.76
CA LEU A 94 1.73 0.62 -12.66
C LEU A 94 1.58 2.07 -13.16
N VAL A 95 0.85 2.89 -12.42
CA VAL A 95 0.82 4.36 -12.52
C VAL A 95 1.37 5.00 -11.26
N LYS A 96 1.92 6.21 -11.36
CA LYS A 96 2.54 6.91 -10.23
C LYS A 96 2.07 8.36 -10.10
N GLY A 97 2.00 8.88 -8.88
CA GLY A 97 1.70 10.29 -8.63
C GLY A 97 2.35 10.78 -7.34
N LEU A 98 3.11 11.86 -7.41
CA LEU A 98 3.67 12.50 -6.22
C LEU A 98 2.58 13.26 -5.47
N LEU A 99 2.49 13.03 -4.16
CA LEU A 99 1.57 13.70 -3.24
C LEU A 99 2.33 14.72 -2.39
N TYR A 100 1.61 15.75 -1.94
CA TYR A 100 2.16 16.82 -1.09
C TYR A 100 1.35 17.01 0.21
N PRO A 101 1.17 15.96 1.04
CA PRO A 101 0.42 16.09 2.28
C PRO A 101 1.20 16.83 3.38
N GLU A 102 0.48 17.41 4.34
CA GLU A 102 1.07 17.85 5.61
C GLU A 102 1.28 16.65 6.54
N ASN A 103 2.55 16.37 6.89
CA ASN A 103 2.93 15.17 7.64
C ASN A 103 3.74 15.48 8.93
N GLU A 104 4.08 16.72 9.27
CA GLU A 104 4.95 17.05 10.42
C GLU A 104 4.38 16.56 11.75
N GLY A 105 3.05 16.59 11.88
CA GLY A 105 2.31 16.12 13.04
C GLY A 105 2.02 14.62 13.05
N PHE A 106 2.48 13.83 12.06
CA PHE A 106 1.97 12.48 11.78
C PHE A 106 0.44 12.50 11.73
N LYS A 107 -0.10 13.45 10.96
CA LYS A 107 -1.52 13.75 10.93
C LYS A 107 -2.17 13.09 9.72
N ILE A 108 -3.20 12.29 9.97
CA ILE A 108 -4.01 11.67 8.93
C ILE A 108 -5.47 11.68 9.34
N GLN A 109 -6.36 11.84 8.36
CA GLN A 109 -7.80 11.68 8.56
C GLN A 109 -8.30 10.45 7.79
N ILE A 110 -8.99 9.54 8.48
CA ILE A 110 -9.59 8.35 7.89
C ILE A 110 -11.05 8.29 8.34
N GLY A 111 -11.97 8.48 7.40
CA GLY A 111 -13.38 8.66 7.71
C GLY A 111 -13.60 9.82 8.69
N SER A 112 -14.26 9.52 9.80
CA SER A 112 -14.49 10.46 10.90
C SER A 112 -13.33 10.54 11.91
N ILE A 113 -12.26 9.75 11.75
CA ILE A 113 -11.15 9.67 12.70
C ILE A 113 -9.99 10.57 12.24
N ILE A 114 -9.49 11.40 13.14
CA ILE A 114 -8.26 12.16 12.98
C ILE A 114 -7.22 11.57 13.93
N SER A 115 -6.09 11.15 13.39
CA SER A 115 -4.94 10.73 14.19
C SER A 115 -3.84 11.79 14.11
N ILE A 116 -3.23 12.10 15.24
CA ILE A 116 -2.08 12.99 15.35
C ILE A 116 -1.02 12.28 16.20
N GLY A 117 0.20 12.25 15.70
CA GLY A 117 1.35 11.70 16.41
C GLY A 117 1.43 10.17 16.42
N ALA A 118 0.56 9.46 15.68
CA ALA A 118 0.63 8.00 15.59
C ALA A 118 1.59 7.59 14.45
N PRO A 119 2.73 6.93 14.74
CA PRO A 119 3.64 6.44 13.70
C PRO A 119 2.99 5.39 12.80
N ILE A 120 2.15 4.53 13.38
CA ILE A 120 1.38 3.52 12.64
C ILE A 120 -0.10 3.77 12.91
N PHE A 121 -0.89 4.02 11.87
CA PHE A 121 -2.33 4.21 12.05
C PHE A 121 -3.03 2.87 12.24
N ILE A 122 -2.75 1.89 11.38
CA ILE A 122 -3.41 0.59 11.42
C ILE A 122 -2.45 -0.57 11.15
N LYS A 123 -2.53 -1.59 12.01
CA LYS A 123 -1.98 -2.93 11.80
C LYS A 123 -3.12 -3.92 11.58
N VAL A 124 -2.92 -4.86 10.67
CA VAL A 124 -3.83 -6.00 10.50
C VAL A 124 -3.01 -7.28 10.49
N TYR A 125 -3.35 -8.26 11.33
CA TYR A 125 -2.57 -9.50 11.48
C TYR A 125 -1.06 -9.24 11.70
N GLY A 126 -0.76 -8.22 12.51
CA GLY A 126 0.62 -7.77 12.79
C GLY A 126 1.31 -7.01 11.66
N LYS A 127 0.69 -6.86 10.48
CA LYS A 127 1.22 -6.07 9.35
C LYS A 127 0.81 -4.61 9.45
N PRO A 128 1.74 -3.66 9.58
CA PRO A 128 1.43 -2.25 9.39
C PRO A 128 0.92 -2.02 7.95
N LEU A 129 -0.23 -1.36 7.82
CA LEU A 129 -0.77 -1.01 6.50
C LEU A 129 -0.64 0.46 6.19
N PHE A 130 -0.89 1.35 7.16
CA PHE A 130 -0.72 2.80 7.02
C PHE A 130 0.23 3.33 8.11
N TRP A 131 1.29 4.02 7.72
CA TRP A 131 2.30 4.51 8.65
C TRP A 131 3.07 5.71 8.11
N PHE A 132 3.72 6.44 9.02
CA PHE A 132 4.68 7.47 8.70
C PHE A 132 6.11 6.92 8.82
N SER A 133 6.98 7.37 7.91
CA SER A 133 8.42 7.11 7.92
C SER A 133 9.17 8.42 8.10
N GLU A 134 10.26 8.36 8.87
CA GLU A 134 11.20 9.48 8.96
C GLU A 134 11.73 9.86 7.56
N PRO A 135 12.08 11.12 7.34
CA PRO A 135 12.73 11.56 6.10
C PRO A 135 14.05 10.80 5.85
N ASP A 136 14.33 10.50 4.59
CA ASP A 136 15.63 9.93 4.18
C ASP A 136 16.77 10.95 4.34
N GLU A 137 16.45 12.24 4.17
CA GLU A 137 17.36 13.38 4.32
C GLU A 137 16.89 14.28 5.46
N LYS A 138 17.83 14.93 6.17
CA LYS A 138 17.54 15.74 7.38
C LYS A 138 16.45 16.80 7.19
N GLU A 139 16.33 17.35 5.98
CA GLU A 139 15.36 18.39 5.63
C GLU A 139 14.29 17.89 4.63
N GLY A 140 14.24 16.58 4.40
CA GLY A 140 13.25 15.96 3.53
C GLY A 140 11.85 15.91 4.18
N PRO A 141 10.80 15.72 3.37
CA PRO A 141 9.45 15.56 3.90
C PRO A 141 9.33 14.23 4.66
N ILE A 142 8.53 14.22 5.73
CA ILE A 142 8.09 12.97 6.36
C ILE A 142 7.30 12.17 5.33
N GLY A 143 7.66 10.89 5.19
CA GLY A 143 6.98 10.00 4.26
C GLY A 143 5.69 9.46 4.88
N PHE A 144 4.59 9.51 4.14
CA PHE A 144 3.43 8.67 4.40
C PHE A 144 3.49 7.44 3.52
N ASN A 145 3.16 6.28 4.10
CA ASN A 145 3.13 4.99 3.42
C ASN A 145 1.80 4.31 3.67
N ALA A 146 1.29 3.63 2.65
CA ALA A 146 0.01 2.93 2.73
C ALA A 146 -0.03 1.71 1.84
N ILE A 147 -0.79 0.68 2.23
CA ILE A 147 -1.01 -0.51 1.41
C ILE A 147 -2.52 -0.74 1.28
N PHE A 148 -3.02 -0.77 0.03
CA PHE A 148 -4.42 -1.02 -0.31
C PHE A 148 -4.54 -2.38 -1.03
N LYS A 149 -5.19 -3.35 -0.39
CA LYS A 149 -5.37 -4.72 -0.91
C LYS A 149 -6.83 -5.10 -1.13
N SER A 150 -7.04 -6.07 -2.00
CA SER A 150 -8.28 -6.82 -2.21
C SER A 150 -7.96 -8.32 -2.24
N THR A 151 -8.97 -9.16 -2.42
CA THR A 151 -8.81 -10.61 -2.58
C THR A 151 -7.89 -10.98 -3.73
N ASP A 152 -7.87 -10.16 -4.78
CA ASP A 152 -7.08 -10.40 -6.00
C ASP A 152 -5.63 -9.88 -5.89
N GLY A 153 -5.25 -9.31 -4.73
CA GLY A 153 -3.92 -8.80 -4.45
C GLY A 153 -3.87 -7.30 -4.17
N ILE A 154 -2.72 -6.68 -4.45
CA ILE A 154 -2.50 -5.25 -4.23
C ILE A 154 -3.23 -4.44 -5.30
N LEU A 155 -4.04 -3.47 -4.87
CA LEU A 155 -4.66 -2.47 -5.74
C LEU A 155 -3.77 -1.24 -5.88
N ALA A 156 -3.23 -0.76 -4.75
CA ALA A 156 -2.38 0.41 -4.73
C ALA A 156 -1.51 0.41 -3.46
N PHE A 157 -0.47 1.22 -3.47
CA PHE A 157 0.29 1.54 -2.28
C PHE A 157 0.83 2.97 -2.36
N ILE A 158 1.23 3.52 -1.23
CA ILE A 158 1.98 4.77 -1.15
C ILE A 158 3.35 4.42 -0.57
N GLU A 159 4.40 4.83 -1.27
CA GLU A 159 5.80 4.73 -0.83
C GLU A 159 6.31 6.17 -0.68
N LYS A 160 6.55 6.62 0.56
CA LYS A 160 7.10 7.94 0.88
C LYS A 160 6.44 9.09 0.10
N ASN A 161 5.11 9.24 0.25
CA ASN A 161 4.27 10.23 -0.45
C ASN A 161 4.15 10.05 -1.97
N ILE A 162 4.66 8.98 -2.56
CA ILE A 162 4.40 8.64 -3.96
C ILE A 162 3.28 7.61 -4.00
N PHE A 163 2.16 7.95 -4.62
CA PHE A 163 1.09 7.01 -4.89
C PHE A 163 1.48 6.09 -6.06
N HIS A 164 1.22 4.80 -5.89
CA HIS A 164 1.41 3.76 -6.88
C HIS A 164 0.09 3.02 -7.07
N GLY A 165 -0.53 3.15 -8.25
CA GLY A 165 -1.72 2.39 -8.62
C GLY A 165 -1.33 1.22 -9.50
N VAL A 166 -1.68 -0.01 -9.13
CA VAL A 166 -1.51 -1.17 -10.02
C VAL A 166 -2.45 -0.98 -11.22
N THR A 167 -2.07 -1.45 -12.40
CA THR A 167 -3.00 -1.47 -13.55
C THR A 167 -3.55 -2.87 -13.71
N SER A 168 -4.82 -3.06 -13.38
CA SER A 168 -5.51 -4.36 -13.43
C SER A 168 -6.99 -4.18 -13.78
N ASN A 169 -7.81 -5.21 -13.60
CA ASN A 169 -9.22 -5.27 -13.94
C ASN A 169 -10.13 -4.52 -12.95
N TYR A 170 -9.85 -3.24 -12.70
CA TYR A 170 -10.70 -2.30 -11.96
C TYR A 170 -10.67 -0.94 -12.64
N ASP A 171 -11.43 0.04 -12.15
CA ASP A 171 -11.34 1.43 -12.62
C ASP A 171 -10.59 2.26 -11.58
N LEU A 172 -9.55 2.95 -12.04
CA LEU A 172 -8.78 3.92 -11.25
C LEU A 172 -8.94 5.28 -11.93
N ASP A 173 -9.36 6.28 -11.16
CA ASP A 173 -9.64 7.62 -11.65
C ASP A 173 -9.06 8.67 -10.72
N THR A 174 -8.71 9.83 -11.29
CA THR A 174 -8.27 10.99 -10.52
C THR A 174 -9.00 12.24 -10.97
N HIS A 175 -9.42 13.05 -10.00
CA HIS A 175 -10.06 14.32 -10.27
C HIS A 175 -9.61 15.36 -9.24
N GLY A 176 -8.83 16.34 -9.71
CA GLY A 176 -8.17 17.29 -8.81
C GLY A 176 -7.22 16.56 -7.86
N ALA A 177 -7.45 16.73 -6.55
CA ALA A 177 -6.68 16.08 -5.49
C ALA A 177 -7.22 14.69 -5.10
N THR A 178 -8.31 14.23 -5.72
CA THR A 178 -8.97 12.98 -5.35
C THR A 178 -8.47 11.82 -6.20
N ILE A 179 -8.20 10.68 -5.56
CA ILE A 179 -7.90 9.40 -6.17
C ILE A 179 -9.02 8.43 -5.78
N GLU A 180 -9.64 7.81 -6.78
CA GLU A 180 -10.71 6.82 -6.61
C GLU A 180 -10.32 5.47 -7.22
N ILE A 181 -10.57 4.38 -6.50
CA ILE A 181 -10.49 3.02 -7.04
C ILE A 181 -11.85 2.33 -6.88
N ARG A 182 -12.30 1.71 -7.97
CA ARG A 182 -13.59 1.03 -8.07
C ARG A 182 -13.43 -0.34 -8.72
N LEU A 183 -13.80 -1.39 -7.98
CA LEU A 183 -13.74 -2.77 -8.49
C LEU A 183 -14.82 -3.05 -9.54
N ASP A 184 -16.03 -2.51 -9.34
CA ASP A 184 -17.15 -2.65 -10.28
C ASP A 184 -18.16 -1.50 -10.10
N LYS A 185 -19.19 -1.44 -10.94
CA LYS A 185 -20.27 -0.46 -10.84
C LYS A 185 -20.87 -0.46 -9.42
N GLY A 186 -20.74 0.66 -8.73
CA GLY A 186 -21.22 0.84 -7.35
C GLY A 186 -20.29 0.31 -6.26
N LYS A 187 -19.20 -0.38 -6.61
CA LYS A 187 -18.23 -0.96 -5.65
C LYS A 187 -16.95 -0.11 -5.59
N ILE A 188 -17.07 1.06 -4.96
CA ILE A 188 -15.91 1.93 -4.67
C ILE A 188 -15.19 1.39 -3.43
N VAL A 189 -13.88 1.17 -3.55
CA VAL A 189 -13.05 0.59 -2.48
C VAL A 189 -12.03 1.57 -1.93
N LEU A 190 -11.74 2.66 -2.65
CA LEU A 190 -10.88 3.74 -2.16
C LEU A 190 -11.41 5.08 -2.65
N ILE A 191 -11.53 6.03 -1.73
CA ILE A 191 -11.62 7.47 -2.02
C ILE A 191 -10.60 8.15 -1.11
N MET A 192 -9.58 8.71 -1.72
CA MET A 192 -8.50 9.43 -1.05
C MET A 192 -8.42 10.85 -1.59
N ILE A 193 -8.22 11.83 -0.71
CA ILE A 193 -8.03 13.23 -1.07
C ILE A 193 -6.66 13.67 -0.54
N ALA A 194 -5.78 14.03 -1.48
CA ALA A 194 -4.40 14.47 -1.23
C ALA A 194 -4.23 15.93 -1.63
N LYS A 195 -4.90 16.83 -0.90
CA LYS A 195 -4.71 18.29 -1.11
C LYS A 195 -3.34 18.71 -0.59
N GLY A 196 -2.70 19.62 -1.33
CA GLY A 196 -1.42 20.19 -0.93
C GLY A 196 -1.50 20.84 0.44
N ASP A 197 -0.52 20.56 1.30
CA ASP A 197 -0.37 21.12 2.65
C ASP A 197 -1.58 20.89 3.58
N GLU A 198 -2.44 19.92 3.25
CA GLU A 198 -3.46 19.38 4.13
C GLU A 198 -3.07 17.95 4.54
N PRO A 199 -3.53 17.47 5.71
CA PRO A 199 -3.40 16.06 6.07
C PRO A 199 -4.04 15.19 5.01
N LEU A 200 -3.43 14.04 4.70
CA LEU A 200 -4.03 13.08 3.80
C LEU A 200 -5.40 12.63 4.35
N LYS A 201 -6.42 12.62 3.50
CA LYS A 201 -7.77 12.20 3.87
C LYS A 201 -8.12 10.92 3.13
N ILE A 202 -8.51 9.88 3.85
CA ILE A 202 -9.09 8.66 3.30
C ILE A 202 -10.57 8.67 3.68
N GLU A 203 -11.42 9.16 2.80
CA GLU A 203 -12.86 9.25 3.06
C GLU A 203 -13.53 7.89 3.04
N ARG A 204 -13.03 6.99 2.19
CA ARG A 204 -13.51 5.63 2.05
C ARG A 204 -12.36 4.68 1.81
N PHE A 205 -12.38 3.56 2.50
CA PHE A 205 -11.50 2.44 2.24
C PHE A 205 -12.23 1.12 2.52
N SER A 206 -12.06 0.12 1.67
CA SER A 206 -12.52 -1.25 1.92
C SER A 206 -11.49 -2.22 1.36
N MET A 207 -11.03 -3.12 2.21
CA MET A 207 -10.02 -4.12 1.89
C MET A 207 -10.42 -5.50 2.41
N ASP A 208 -9.94 -6.51 1.69
CA ASP A 208 -9.88 -7.88 2.15
C ASP A 208 -8.41 -8.25 2.35
N TYR A 209 -8.06 -8.70 3.54
CA TYR A 209 -6.70 -9.11 3.86
C TYR A 209 -6.70 -10.32 4.79
N LEU A 210 -6.18 -11.44 4.29
CA LEU A 210 -6.13 -12.73 4.99
C LEU A 210 -7.50 -13.17 5.54
N GLY A 211 -8.59 -12.87 4.82
CA GLY A 211 -9.96 -13.19 5.20
C GLY A 211 -10.64 -12.15 6.11
N ALA A 212 -9.91 -11.14 6.61
CA ALA A 212 -10.51 -10.01 7.30
C ALA A 212 -11.00 -8.98 6.28
N ASN A 213 -12.30 -8.70 6.31
CA ASN A 213 -12.89 -7.58 5.57
C ASN A 213 -12.94 -6.36 6.49
N ILE A 214 -12.21 -5.32 6.10
CA ILE A 214 -12.07 -4.08 6.88
C ILE A 214 -12.55 -2.95 5.99
N SER A 215 -13.42 -2.10 6.52
CA SER A 215 -13.85 -0.90 5.83
C SER A 215 -13.92 0.30 6.75
N PHE A 216 -13.61 1.45 6.15
CA PHE A 216 -13.68 2.77 6.75
C PHE A 216 -14.54 3.65 5.87
N ASN A 217 -15.42 4.42 6.48
CA ASN A 217 -16.25 5.41 5.81
C ASN A 217 -16.55 6.57 6.79
N GLY A 218 -17.43 7.50 6.40
CA GLY A 218 -17.85 8.60 7.28
C GLY A 218 -18.60 8.17 8.55
N GLU A 219 -19.06 6.93 8.65
CA GLU A 219 -19.80 6.36 9.79
C GLU A 219 -18.88 5.66 10.81
N GLY A 220 -17.64 5.34 10.41
CA GLY A 220 -16.63 4.75 11.29
C GLY A 220 -15.87 3.59 10.67
N ILE A 221 -15.47 2.65 11.53
CA ILE A 221 -14.71 1.44 11.17
C ILE A 221 -15.63 0.22 11.28
N HIS A 222 -15.75 -0.52 10.18
CA HIS A 222 -16.48 -1.78 10.15
C HIS A 222 -15.53 -2.93 9.85
N ILE A 223 -15.60 -3.97 10.68
CA ILE A 223 -14.77 -5.18 10.56
C ILE A 223 -15.72 -6.36 10.59
N ASN A 224 -15.82 -7.12 9.50
CA ASN A 224 -16.70 -8.27 9.45
C ASN A 224 -16.28 -9.32 10.50
N GLY A 225 -17.23 -9.76 11.31
CA GLY A 225 -17.01 -10.76 12.36
C GLY A 225 -16.55 -10.20 13.71
N VAL A 226 -16.46 -8.89 13.88
CA VAL A 226 -16.17 -8.21 15.16
C VAL A 226 -17.21 -7.09 15.38
N ASN A 227 -17.37 -6.63 16.62
CA ASN A 227 -18.20 -5.46 16.90
C ASN A 227 -17.70 -4.24 16.09
N ASN A 228 -18.62 -3.59 15.38
CA ASN A 228 -18.33 -2.37 14.64
C ASN A 228 -18.03 -1.22 15.60
N ILE A 229 -17.10 -0.34 15.22
CA ILE A 229 -16.84 0.90 15.95
C ILE A 229 -17.49 2.03 15.16
N SER A 230 -18.68 2.45 15.60
CA SER A 230 -19.26 3.72 15.15
C SER A 230 -18.53 4.85 15.85
N THR A 231 -17.89 5.73 15.09
CA THR A 231 -17.22 6.91 15.64
C THR A 231 -17.90 8.17 15.15
N GLU A 232 -18.44 8.97 16.08
CA GLU A 232 -18.52 10.42 15.86
C GLU A 232 -17.12 10.96 15.57
N GLN A 233 -17.02 12.17 14.99
CA GLN A 233 -15.71 12.73 14.65
C GLN A 233 -14.77 12.72 15.86
N SER A 234 -13.72 11.89 15.81
CA SER A 234 -12.87 11.58 16.96
C SER A 234 -11.42 11.92 16.65
N THR A 235 -10.75 12.59 17.59
CA THR A 235 -9.32 12.91 17.48
C THR A 235 -8.52 12.12 18.48
N TYR A 236 -7.49 11.41 18.01
CA TYR A 236 -6.57 10.64 18.84
C TYR A 236 -5.17 11.27 18.82
N LEU A 237 -4.61 11.49 20.01
CA LEU A 237 -3.25 12.00 20.20
C LEU A 237 -2.34 10.85 20.64
N MET A 238 -1.23 10.64 19.94
CA MET A 238 -0.24 9.61 20.25
C MET A 238 1.19 10.17 20.31
N ASN A 239 2.12 9.36 20.80
CA ASN A 239 3.53 9.73 20.87
C ASN A 239 4.27 9.38 19.58
N LYS A 240 4.62 10.41 18.79
CA LYS A 240 5.34 10.27 17.52
C LYS A 240 6.75 9.69 17.63
N ASN A 241 7.34 9.73 18.83
CA ASN A 241 8.70 9.24 19.08
C ASN A 241 8.75 7.75 19.50
N SER A 242 7.62 7.05 19.41
CA SER A 242 7.51 5.61 19.67
C SER A 242 7.27 4.84 18.36
N ASP A 243 7.09 3.52 18.43
CA ASP A 243 6.54 2.71 17.33
C ASP A 243 5.08 2.31 17.63
N SER A 244 4.35 3.18 18.33
CA SER A 244 2.96 2.93 18.72
C SER A 244 2.03 2.83 17.52
N CYS A 245 0.95 2.05 17.70
CA CYS A 245 -0.08 1.86 16.70
C CYS A 245 -1.43 2.32 17.24
N LEU A 246 -2.20 3.07 16.45
CA LEU A 246 -3.53 3.52 16.86
C LEU A 246 -4.55 2.37 16.85
N PHE A 247 -4.63 1.61 15.76
CA PHE A 247 -5.55 0.48 15.62
C PHE A 247 -4.80 -0.80 15.25
N SER A 248 -4.89 -1.82 16.12
CA SER A 248 -4.41 -3.17 15.81
C SER A 248 -5.61 -4.09 15.65
N ILE A 249 -5.84 -4.57 14.42
CA ILE A 249 -6.96 -5.44 14.05
C ILE A 249 -6.42 -6.85 13.85
N PHE A 250 -6.74 -7.74 14.79
CA PHE A 250 -6.17 -9.08 14.89
C PHE A 250 -4.64 -9.07 15.08
N GLY A 251 -4.15 -9.80 16.08
CA GLY A 251 -2.71 -10.04 16.25
C GLY A 251 -2.13 -10.90 15.11
N PRO A 252 -0.80 -11.06 15.02
CA PRO A 252 -0.18 -12.01 14.11
C PRO A 252 -0.89 -13.37 14.12
N PRO A 253 -1.10 -14.02 12.96
CA PRO A 253 -1.74 -15.33 12.91
C PRO A 253 -0.94 -16.36 13.73
N TRP A 254 -1.64 -17.23 14.45
CA TRP A 254 -1.03 -18.34 15.19
C TRP A 254 -1.91 -19.59 15.22
N GLU A 255 -1.28 -20.74 15.42
CA GLU A 255 -1.97 -22.03 15.59
C GLU A 255 -1.44 -22.76 16.83
N LYS A 256 -2.28 -23.59 17.45
CA LYS A 256 -1.79 -24.60 18.40
C LYS A 256 -0.98 -25.65 17.65
N VAL A 257 0.12 -26.10 18.24
CA VAL A 257 0.93 -27.18 17.65
C VAL A 257 0.15 -28.48 17.69
N LYS A 258 0.07 -29.17 16.55
CA LYS A 258 -0.50 -30.51 16.42
C LYS A 258 0.62 -31.53 16.20
N ASP A 259 0.45 -32.72 16.78
CA ASP A 259 1.23 -33.92 16.51
C ASP A 259 0.32 -35.02 15.95
N ASP A 260 0.87 -36.21 15.71
CA ASP A 260 0.14 -37.34 15.11
C ASP A 260 -1.05 -37.84 15.96
N ILE A 261 -1.13 -37.44 17.23
CA ILE A 261 -2.11 -37.92 18.22
C ILE A 261 -3.10 -36.80 18.61
N GLY A 262 -2.84 -35.55 18.21
CA GLY A 262 -3.74 -34.42 18.45
C GLY A 262 -3.00 -33.12 18.71
N TYR A 263 -3.42 -32.36 19.72
CA TYR A 263 -2.70 -31.15 20.12
C TYR A 263 -1.53 -31.52 21.03
N ALA A 264 -0.33 -31.10 20.64
CA ALA A 264 0.88 -31.38 21.39
C ALA A 264 0.85 -30.72 22.78
N ASN A 265 1.32 -31.44 23.80
CA ASN A 265 1.44 -30.90 25.15
C ASN A 265 2.51 -29.78 25.19
N LYS A 266 2.24 -28.69 25.92
CA LYS A 266 3.19 -27.59 26.13
C LYS A 266 4.57 -28.03 26.59
N VAL A 267 4.68 -29.07 27.41
CA VAL A 267 5.98 -29.62 27.87
C VAL A 267 6.78 -30.19 26.69
N CYS A 268 6.13 -30.96 25.81
CA CYS A 268 6.77 -31.50 24.61
C CYS A 268 7.23 -30.39 23.68
N ILE A 269 6.41 -29.35 23.51
CA ILE A 269 6.76 -28.16 22.72
C ILE A 269 7.94 -27.42 23.34
N ALA A 270 7.94 -27.23 24.67
CA ALA A 270 9.02 -26.56 25.40
C ALA A 270 10.35 -27.30 25.25
N VAL A 271 10.36 -28.63 25.40
CA VAL A 271 11.56 -29.45 25.18
C VAL A 271 12.08 -29.29 23.76
N ARG A 272 11.20 -29.36 22.75
CA ARG A 272 11.61 -29.13 21.34
C ARG A 272 12.17 -27.71 21.13
N ALA A 273 11.53 -26.69 21.71
CA ALA A 273 11.99 -25.31 21.61
C ALA A 273 13.38 -25.12 22.26
N THR A 274 13.65 -25.75 23.41
CA THR A 274 14.97 -25.69 24.06
C THR A 274 16.10 -26.34 23.27
N LEU A 275 15.77 -27.28 22.38
CA LEU A 275 16.74 -27.91 21.48
C LEU A 275 16.89 -27.15 20.14
N GLY A 276 15.95 -26.23 19.85
CA GLY A 276 15.91 -25.43 18.65
C GLY A 276 16.74 -24.16 18.76
N ASN A 277 17.14 -23.61 17.61
CA ASN A 277 17.80 -22.32 17.55
C ASN A 277 16.79 -21.19 17.81
N ALA A 278 17.21 -20.18 18.57
CA ALA A 278 16.37 -19.01 18.84
C ALA A 278 16.22 -18.14 17.58
N LEU A 279 15.02 -17.58 17.38
CA LEU A 279 14.77 -16.43 16.52
C LEU A 279 14.83 -15.18 17.40
N ILE A 280 15.75 -14.25 17.08
CA ILE A 280 16.02 -13.07 17.90
C ILE A 280 15.69 -11.77 17.16
N SER A 281 15.26 -10.76 17.91
CA SER A 281 15.09 -9.40 17.41
C SER A 281 16.46 -8.70 17.28
N PRO A 282 16.56 -7.55 16.60
CA PRO A 282 17.78 -6.74 16.56
C PRO A 282 18.25 -6.25 17.93
N LYS A 283 17.32 -6.17 18.90
CA LYS A 283 17.60 -5.80 20.29
C LYS A 283 18.11 -6.99 21.12
N GLY A 284 18.09 -8.20 20.56
CA GLY A 284 18.50 -9.44 21.22
C GLY A 284 17.37 -10.17 21.95
N ASP A 285 16.13 -9.69 21.85
CA ASP A 285 14.98 -10.33 22.47
C ASP A 285 14.62 -11.63 21.74
N ILE A 286 14.26 -12.67 22.48
CA ILE A 286 13.78 -13.93 21.88
C ILE A 286 12.35 -13.73 21.37
N VAL A 287 12.20 -13.81 20.05
CA VAL A 287 10.92 -13.77 19.34
C VAL A 287 10.26 -15.15 19.35
N GLY A 288 11.07 -16.21 19.26
CA GLY A 288 10.62 -17.60 19.30
C GLY A 288 11.78 -18.58 19.09
N TRP A 289 11.46 -19.85 18.86
CA TRP A 289 12.44 -20.91 18.57
C TRP A 289 12.06 -21.66 17.31
N ILE A 290 13.06 -21.98 16.50
CA ILE A 290 12.92 -22.79 15.30
C ILE A 290 12.77 -24.25 15.71
N CYS A 291 11.67 -24.87 15.30
CA CYS A 291 11.35 -26.27 15.53
C CYS A 291 10.98 -26.92 14.20
N GLY A 292 11.96 -27.54 13.53
CA GLY A 292 11.77 -28.07 12.18
C GLY A 292 11.49 -26.94 11.18
N ASP A 293 10.36 -27.04 10.49
CA ASP A 293 9.86 -26.04 9.53
C ASP A 293 8.98 -24.96 10.18
N TRP A 294 8.93 -24.86 11.51
CA TRP A 294 8.08 -23.88 12.20
C TRP A 294 8.87 -22.97 13.15
N VAL A 295 8.29 -21.82 13.46
CA VAL A 295 8.70 -21.00 14.61
C VAL A 295 7.65 -21.09 15.69
N ILE A 296 8.10 -21.39 16.90
CA ILE A 296 7.29 -21.50 18.12
C ILE A 296 7.51 -20.28 19.01
N SER A 297 6.42 -19.67 19.47
CA SER A 297 6.45 -18.52 20.37
C SER A 297 6.81 -18.88 21.81
N PRO A 298 7.15 -17.88 22.67
CA PRO A 298 7.24 -18.03 24.12
C PRO A 298 5.97 -18.57 24.80
N LYS A 299 4.82 -18.49 24.12
CA LYS A 299 3.54 -19.03 24.59
C LYS A 299 3.28 -20.46 24.10
N TYR A 300 4.28 -21.10 23.47
CA TYR A 300 4.22 -22.46 22.91
C TYR A 300 3.17 -22.62 21.81
N THR A 301 3.00 -21.58 20.99
CA THR A 301 2.13 -21.59 19.79
C THR A 301 2.98 -21.49 18.54
N LYS A 302 2.50 -22.07 17.44
CA LYS A 302 3.11 -21.91 16.12
C LYS A 302 2.76 -20.53 15.59
N ILE A 303 3.78 -19.74 15.24
CA ILE A 303 3.63 -18.34 14.79
C ILE A 303 4.14 -18.09 13.37
N ALA A 304 4.99 -18.98 12.85
CA ALA A 304 5.49 -18.89 11.48
C ALA A 304 5.80 -20.27 10.89
N ILE A 305 5.91 -20.31 9.57
CA ILE A 305 6.34 -21.45 8.78
C ILE A 305 7.61 -21.05 8.02
N ILE A 306 8.58 -21.93 7.99
CA ILE A 306 9.83 -21.81 7.27
C ILE A 306 9.68 -22.62 5.99
N THR A 307 9.93 -21.97 4.85
CA THR A 307 9.81 -22.59 3.53
C THR A 307 11.11 -22.41 2.75
N PRO A 308 11.47 -23.33 1.84
CA PRO A 308 12.59 -23.12 0.94
C PRO A 308 12.34 -21.90 0.04
N GLY A 309 13.30 -20.98 -0.01
CA GLY A 309 13.25 -19.80 -0.86
C GLY A 309 14.23 -19.83 -2.04
N PRO A 310 14.33 -18.72 -2.79
CA PRO A 310 15.27 -18.59 -3.90
C PRO A 310 16.71 -18.80 -3.43
N ASN A 311 17.52 -19.46 -4.28
CA ASN A 311 18.95 -19.67 -4.02
C ASN A 311 19.26 -20.40 -2.70
N GLY A 312 18.32 -21.20 -2.18
CA GLY A 312 18.51 -21.96 -0.95
C GLY A 312 18.39 -21.14 0.34
N ILE A 313 18.05 -19.84 0.24
CA ILE A 313 17.77 -19.00 1.41
C ILE A 313 16.40 -19.40 1.96
N MET A 314 16.31 -19.66 3.27
CA MET A 314 15.05 -20.00 3.90
C MET A 314 14.15 -18.76 4.00
N CYS A 315 12.88 -18.92 3.63
CA CYS A 315 11.84 -17.90 3.74
C CYS A 315 11.03 -18.12 5.01
N LEU A 316 10.66 -17.03 5.67
CA LEU A 316 9.76 -17.03 6.81
C LEU A 316 8.39 -16.49 6.37
N CYS A 317 7.36 -17.29 6.57
CA CYS A 317 5.98 -16.96 6.26
C CYS A 317 5.13 -16.98 7.54
N ASN A 318 4.03 -16.22 7.59
CA ASN A 318 3.05 -16.41 8.64
C ASN A 318 2.36 -17.79 8.50
N ILE A 319 1.56 -18.20 9.49
CA ILE A 319 0.90 -19.52 9.47
C ILE A 319 -0.16 -19.67 8.35
N VAL A 320 -0.58 -18.58 7.71
CA VAL A 320 -1.51 -18.61 6.57
C VAL A 320 -0.77 -18.56 5.22
N GLY A 321 0.57 -18.63 5.22
CA GLY A 321 1.40 -18.73 4.03
C GLY A 321 1.79 -17.39 3.38
N GLU A 322 1.48 -16.24 3.99
CA GLU A 322 2.01 -14.96 3.50
C GLU A 322 3.50 -14.86 3.82
N PHE A 323 4.32 -14.57 2.81
CA PHE A 323 5.73 -14.26 2.99
C PHE A 323 5.92 -13.04 3.90
N ILE A 324 6.84 -13.16 4.85
CA ILE A 324 7.26 -12.08 5.75
C ILE A 324 8.67 -11.64 5.41
N SER A 325 9.64 -12.56 5.49
CA SER A 325 11.05 -12.19 5.40
C SER A 325 11.93 -13.35 4.94
N LEU A 326 13.20 -13.07 4.74
CA LEU A 326 14.23 -14.09 4.70
C LEU A 326 14.64 -14.44 6.13
N LEU A 327 15.05 -15.69 6.33
CA LEU A 327 15.57 -16.21 7.58
C LEU A 327 17.10 -16.31 7.47
N ARG A 328 17.80 -15.58 8.33
CA ARG A 328 19.26 -15.47 8.29
C ARG A 328 19.89 -16.03 9.54
N GLU A 329 20.86 -16.92 9.36
CA GLU A 329 21.64 -17.48 10.46
C GLU A 329 22.67 -16.47 10.99
N THR A 330 22.86 -16.48 12.31
CA THR A 330 23.80 -15.65 13.06
C THR A 330 24.49 -16.52 14.12
N LYS A 331 25.53 -15.97 14.78
CA LYS A 331 26.20 -16.68 15.89
C LYS A 331 25.28 -16.98 17.08
N SER A 332 24.20 -16.22 17.25
CA SER A 332 23.31 -16.28 18.42
C SER A 332 21.96 -16.94 18.11
N GLY A 333 21.79 -17.51 16.91
CA GLY A 333 20.51 -18.03 16.42
C GLY A 333 20.16 -17.43 15.06
N PHE A 334 18.89 -17.16 14.80
CA PHE A 334 18.40 -16.65 13.53
C PHE A 334 17.74 -15.28 13.69
N ILE A 335 17.71 -14.51 12.60
CA ILE A 335 16.99 -13.24 12.51
C ILE A 335 16.03 -13.24 11.31
N SER A 336 14.92 -12.52 11.45
CA SER A 336 13.92 -12.31 10.40
C SER A 336 14.20 -10.97 9.73
N VAL A 337 14.73 -11.00 8.50
CA VAL A 337 15.23 -9.80 7.82
C VAL A 337 14.89 -9.76 6.33
N TYR A 338 14.89 -8.56 5.76
CA TYR A 338 14.77 -8.34 4.33
C TYR A 338 15.82 -7.32 3.85
N PRO A 339 16.41 -7.48 2.65
CA PRO A 339 17.53 -6.64 2.22
C PRO A 339 17.14 -5.20 1.88
N ASP A 340 15.87 -4.93 1.59
CA ASP A 340 15.36 -3.63 1.14
C ASP A 340 14.18 -3.14 2.00
N ASP A 341 13.81 -1.86 1.92
CA ASP A 341 12.63 -1.28 2.59
C ASP A 341 11.32 -1.46 1.81
N LYS A 342 11.35 -2.33 0.80
CA LYS A 342 10.21 -2.78 -0.01
C LYS A 342 10.44 -4.17 -0.57
N TYR A 343 9.37 -4.90 -0.84
CA TYR A 343 9.45 -6.19 -1.51
C TYR A 343 9.73 -6.04 -3.01
N GLU A 344 10.08 -7.13 -3.70
CA GLU A 344 10.25 -7.14 -5.16
C GLU A 344 9.00 -6.69 -5.93
N SER A 345 7.81 -6.84 -5.33
CA SER A 345 6.55 -6.32 -5.87
C SER A 345 6.44 -4.79 -5.85
N GLY A 346 7.36 -4.10 -5.19
CA GLY A 346 7.31 -2.68 -4.87
C GLY A 346 6.49 -2.35 -3.63
N GLU A 347 5.82 -3.33 -3.01
CA GLU A 347 5.06 -3.11 -1.77
C GLU A 347 6.02 -2.63 -0.66
N PRO A 348 5.78 -1.45 -0.05
CA PRO A 348 6.68 -0.89 0.96
C PRO A 348 6.60 -1.69 2.26
N ILE A 349 7.71 -1.71 2.98
CA ILE A 349 7.87 -2.43 4.24
C ILE A 349 7.97 -1.41 5.36
N TRP A 350 7.14 -1.55 6.39
CA TRP A 350 7.32 -0.78 7.61
C TRP A 350 8.56 -1.27 8.36
N VAL A 351 9.35 -0.31 8.83
CA VAL A 351 10.53 -0.55 9.66
C VAL A 351 10.41 0.36 10.88
N SER A 352 10.74 -0.18 12.05
CA SER A 352 10.79 0.59 13.30
C SER A 352 11.67 1.83 13.16
N ASN A 353 11.14 2.98 13.55
CA ASN A 353 11.90 4.24 13.55
C ASN A 353 13.07 4.16 14.54
N GLN A 354 12.88 3.44 15.65
CA GLN A 354 13.96 3.17 16.61
C GLN A 354 15.05 2.30 15.98
N ASN A 355 14.67 1.24 15.26
CA ASN A 355 15.62 0.37 14.58
C ASN A 355 16.37 1.13 13.49
N MET A 356 15.71 2.02 12.75
CA MET A 356 16.36 2.87 11.75
C MET A 356 17.39 3.81 12.37
N LYS A 357 17.07 4.45 13.50
CA LYS A 357 18.01 5.31 14.24
C LYS A 357 19.22 4.54 14.78
N ALA A 358 19.03 3.28 15.18
CA ALA A 358 20.08 2.40 15.67
C ALA A 358 20.79 1.58 14.57
N LYS A 359 20.37 1.69 13.30
CA LYS A 359 20.82 0.84 12.19
C LYS A 359 22.33 0.84 12.00
N ASN A 360 23.00 1.97 12.26
CA ASN A 360 24.46 2.08 12.17
C ASN A 360 25.21 1.25 13.21
N VAL A 361 24.58 0.93 14.34
CA VAL A 361 25.16 0.11 15.41
C VAL A 361 24.89 -1.39 15.19
N PHE A 362 23.86 -1.75 14.43
CA PHE A 362 23.55 -3.15 14.14
C PHE A 362 24.63 -3.82 13.29
N LEU A 363 24.95 -5.07 13.64
CA LEU A 363 25.88 -5.92 12.91
C LEU A 363 25.36 -6.22 11.49
N HIS A 364 24.04 -6.41 11.37
CA HIS A 364 23.35 -6.63 10.10
C HIS A 364 22.60 -5.36 9.69
N LYS A 365 22.77 -4.94 8.44
CA LYS A 365 22.15 -3.73 7.89
C LYS A 365 20.82 -4.00 7.17
N GLU A 366 20.40 -5.26 7.10
CA GLU A 366 19.09 -5.65 6.57
C GLU A 366 17.97 -5.17 7.51
N TYR A 367 16.75 -5.07 6.98
CA TYR A 367 15.59 -4.55 7.66
C TYR A 367 14.90 -5.65 8.47
N ASP A 368 14.69 -5.41 9.77
CA ASP A 368 14.08 -6.37 10.69
C ASP A 368 12.56 -6.48 10.52
N LEU A 369 12.08 -7.70 10.39
CA LEU A 369 10.66 -8.04 10.24
C LEU A 369 10.13 -8.95 11.35
N SER A 370 10.90 -9.16 12.41
CA SER A 370 10.45 -9.95 13.57
C SER A 370 9.20 -9.38 14.25
N HIS A 371 8.96 -8.07 14.15
CA HIS A 371 7.74 -7.41 14.63
C HIS A 371 6.46 -7.99 14.02
N ARG A 372 6.53 -8.63 12.84
CA ARG A 372 5.39 -9.30 12.18
C ARG A 372 4.96 -10.59 12.90
N LEU A 373 5.71 -11.04 13.89
CA LEU A 373 5.52 -12.32 14.60
C LEU A 373 5.19 -12.15 16.08
N VAL A 374 5.40 -10.95 16.63
CA VAL A 374 5.26 -10.66 18.06
C VAL A 374 3.83 -10.20 18.34
N PHE A 375 3.24 -10.76 19.40
CA PHE A 375 1.98 -10.28 19.94
C PHE A 375 2.28 -9.06 20.83
N ASP A 376 1.89 -7.88 20.36
CA ASP A 376 1.88 -6.63 21.14
C ASP A 376 0.98 -6.76 22.40
#